data_AF-A0A319DZF9-F1
#
_entry.id   AF-A0A319DZF9-F1
#
_cell.length_a   1.000
_cell.length_b   1.000
_cell.length_c   1.000
_cell.angle_alpha   90.00
_cell.angle_beta   90.00
_cell.angle_gamma   90.00
#
_symmetry.space_group_name_H-M   'P 1'
#
loop_
_entity.id
_entity.type
_entity.pdbx_description
1 polymer ?
#
loop_
_entity_poly.entity_id
_entity_poly.type
_entity_poly.pdbx_seq_one_letter_code
_entity_poly.pdbx_strand_id
1 'polypeptide(L)'
;MHPPENERPSRRPAQKKEYWCETNENIKWFEIAAQHVLHEMTHLDSAGKQAGYPEVTDDQVTSHGTEDVSSKNYISNARKLAEKWQKNEASCEAKKEMPPYRNADSIAMAALGKYESTQNFGYIKG
;
A
#
# COMPACT_ATOMS: atom_id res chain seq x y z
N MET A 1 39.92 -15.14 -15.66
CA MET A 1 39.31 -14.53 -16.87
C MET A 1 38.23 -13.57 -16.41
N HIS A 2 38.38 -12.28 -16.68
CA HIS A 2 37.34 -11.28 -16.46
C HIS A 2 36.30 -11.35 -17.60
N PRO A 3 35.00 -11.18 -17.33
CA PRO A 3 34.00 -11.07 -18.39
C PRO A 3 34.07 -9.68 -19.05
N PRO A 4 33.81 -9.58 -20.37
CA PRO A 4 33.95 -8.33 -21.11
C PRO A 4 32.85 -7.33 -20.77
N GLU A 5 33.26 -6.07 -20.66
CA GLU A 5 32.41 -4.89 -20.50
C GLU A 5 31.73 -4.51 -21.83
N ASN A 6 30.59 -3.84 -21.69
CA ASN A 6 29.98 -2.95 -22.67
C ASN A 6 29.11 -3.57 -23.76
N GLU A 7 27.89 -3.96 -23.37
CA GLU A 7 26.69 -3.63 -24.16
C GLU A 7 25.49 -3.54 -23.21
N ARG A 8 25.05 -2.31 -22.88
CA ARG A 8 23.79 -2.09 -22.15
C ARG A 8 22.65 -2.41 -23.13
N PRO A 9 21.82 -3.43 -22.89
CA PRO A 9 20.63 -3.64 -23.70
C PRO A 9 19.76 -2.38 -23.62
N SER A 10 19.28 -1.88 -24.75
CA SER A 10 18.37 -0.74 -24.81
C SER A 10 17.06 -1.10 -24.09
N ARG A 11 17.03 -0.88 -22.78
CA ARG A 11 15.83 -1.07 -21.97
C ARG A 11 14.86 0.04 -22.34
N ARG A 12 13.95 -0.24 -23.27
CA ARG A 12 12.58 0.30 -23.17
C ARG A 12 12.19 0.16 -21.69
N PRO A 13 11.62 1.19 -21.03
CA PRO A 13 11.26 1.06 -19.63
C PRO A 13 10.28 -0.10 -19.54
N ALA A 14 10.77 -1.26 -19.09
CA ALA A 14 9.92 -2.38 -18.74
C ALA A 14 8.91 -1.80 -17.76
N GLN A 15 7.62 -1.99 -18.05
CA GLN A 15 6.55 -1.60 -17.15
C GLN A 15 6.97 -2.03 -15.74
N LYS A 16 7.11 -1.06 -14.82
CA LYS A 16 7.49 -1.32 -13.43
C LYS A 16 6.45 -2.28 -12.87
N LYS A 17 6.74 -3.58 -12.85
CA LYS A 17 5.93 -4.55 -12.13
C LYS A 17 6.01 -4.21 -10.64
N GLU A 18 4.87 -4.27 -9.97
CA GLU A 18 4.77 -4.01 -8.54
C GLU A 18 5.01 -5.32 -7.79
N TYR A 19 6.28 -5.71 -7.68
CA TYR A 19 6.71 -7.06 -7.25
C TYR A 19 6.35 -7.48 -5.81
N TRP A 20 5.77 -6.62 -4.99
CA TRP A 20 5.74 -6.84 -3.53
C TRP A 20 4.47 -7.53 -3.02
N CYS A 21 3.44 -7.68 -3.86
CA CYS A 21 2.19 -8.39 -3.54
C CYS A 21 1.77 -9.36 -4.68
N GLU A 22 2.76 -9.86 -5.45
CA GLU A 22 2.54 -10.92 -6.45
C GLU A 22 2.76 -12.29 -5.79
N THR A 23 1.69 -13.09 -5.68
CA THR A 23 1.76 -14.46 -5.17
C THR A 23 2.73 -15.28 -6.03
N ASN A 24 3.74 -15.90 -5.40
CA ASN A 24 4.79 -16.76 -6.00
C ASN A 24 6.06 -16.07 -6.56
N GLU A 25 6.25 -14.77 -6.35
CA GLU A 25 7.55 -14.12 -6.63
C GLU A 25 8.46 -14.19 -5.39
N ASN A 26 9.72 -14.63 -5.55
CA ASN A 26 10.68 -14.63 -4.44
C ASN A 26 11.04 -13.18 -4.09
N ILE A 27 10.68 -12.72 -2.89
CA ILE A 27 11.03 -11.39 -2.41
C ILE A 27 12.55 -11.32 -2.17
N LYS A 28 13.26 -10.56 -3.01
CA LYS A 28 14.73 -10.44 -2.95
C LYS A 28 15.24 -9.25 -2.14
N TRP A 29 14.38 -8.27 -1.85
CA TRP A 29 14.76 -6.99 -1.26
C TRP A 29 14.11 -6.82 0.12
N PHE A 30 14.90 -6.41 1.11
CA PHE A 30 14.45 -6.29 2.50
C PHE A 30 13.28 -5.29 2.63
N GLU A 31 13.33 -4.16 1.93
CA GLU A 31 12.26 -3.15 2.00
C GLU A 31 10.95 -3.69 1.42
N ILE A 32 11.04 -4.50 0.38
CA ILE A 32 9.88 -5.17 -0.24
C ILE A 32 9.32 -6.23 0.71
N ALA A 33 10.19 -7.00 1.38
CA ALA A 33 9.77 -7.99 2.37
C ALA A 33 9.09 -7.34 3.57
N ALA A 34 9.65 -6.24 4.08
CA ALA A 34 9.09 -5.48 5.19
C ALA A 34 7.72 -4.90 4.83
N GLN A 35 7.57 -4.34 3.62
CA GLN A 35 6.26 -3.86 3.14
C GLN A 35 5.24 -4.98 3.10
N HIS A 36 5.59 -6.13 2.51
CA HIS A 36 4.67 -7.25 2.37
C HIS A 36 4.26 -7.82 3.73
N VAL A 37 5.21 -8.07 4.63
CA VAL A 37 4.91 -8.54 5.99
C VAL A 37 4.01 -7.54 6.73
N LEU A 38 4.29 -6.23 6.61
CA LEU A 38 3.46 -5.21 7.25
C LEU A 38 2.03 -5.18 6.69
N HIS A 39 1.87 -5.29 5.36
CA HIS A 39 0.57 -5.41 4.70
C HIS A 39 -0.22 -6.58 5.29
N GLU A 40 0.34 -7.79 5.26
CA GLU A 40 -0.34 -9.00 5.73
C GLU A 40 -0.68 -8.93 7.23
N MET A 41 0.21 -8.34 8.05
CA MET A 41 -0.04 -8.15 9.48
C MET A 41 -1.25 -7.23 9.75
N THR A 42 -1.55 -6.28 8.87
CA THR A 42 -2.67 -5.34 9.09
C THR A 42 -4.04 -5.97 8.88
N HIS A 43 -4.13 -7.09 8.14
CA HIS A 43 -5.37 -7.86 8.00
C HIS A 43 -5.78 -8.59 9.29
N LEU A 44 -4.85 -8.78 10.24
CA LEU A 44 -5.15 -9.45 11.50
C LEU A 44 -6.10 -8.60 12.35
N ASP A 45 -7.23 -9.20 12.75
CA ASP A 45 -8.21 -8.57 13.66
C ASP A 45 -7.54 -8.03 14.92
N SER A 46 -6.64 -8.81 15.52
CA SER A 46 -5.92 -8.40 16.73
C SER A 46 -5.05 -7.16 16.52
N ALA A 47 -4.46 -6.99 15.32
CA ALA A 47 -3.64 -5.83 15.02
C ALA A 47 -4.50 -4.58 14.91
N GLY A 48 -5.61 -4.65 14.17
CA GLY A 48 -6.57 -3.55 14.05
C GLY A 48 -7.21 -3.19 15.39
N LYS A 49 -7.62 -4.18 16.18
CA LYS A 49 -8.19 -4.00 17.50
C LYS A 49 -7.21 -3.32 18.47
N GLN A 50 -5.95 -3.75 18.46
CA GLN A 50 -4.91 -3.15 19.29
C GLN A 50 -4.57 -1.71 18.84
N ALA A 51 -4.70 -1.41 17.55
CA ALA A 51 -4.55 -0.07 16.99
C ALA A 51 -5.77 0.83 17.19
N GLY A 52 -6.88 0.29 17.73
CA GLY A 52 -8.12 1.04 17.96
C GLY A 52 -8.95 1.29 16.71
N TYR A 53 -8.81 0.47 15.66
CA TYR A 53 -9.64 0.57 14.47
C TYR A 53 -11.09 0.20 14.77
N PRO A 54 -12.07 0.84 14.11
CA PRO A 54 -13.45 0.45 14.25
C PRO A 54 -13.68 -0.97 13.73
N GLU A 55 -14.53 -1.71 14.41
CA GLU A 55 -15.07 -2.97 13.91
C GLU A 55 -15.96 -2.71 12.69
N VAL A 56 -15.76 -3.49 11.63
CA VAL A 56 -16.56 -3.43 10.41
C VAL A 56 -16.99 -4.85 10.04
N THR A 57 -18.19 -4.98 9.49
CA THR A 57 -18.68 -6.23 8.94
C THR A 57 -18.72 -6.14 7.41
N ASP A 58 -17.94 -6.97 6.75
CA ASP A 58 -17.95 -7.15 5.31
C ASP A 58 -18.14 -8.63 4.97
N ASP A 59 -18.99 -8.94 3.99
CA ASP A 59 -19.29 -10.32 3.54
C ASP A 59 -19.48 -11.34 4.70
N GLN A 60 -20.20 -10.95 5.75
CA GLN A 60 -20.48 -11.73 6.97
C GLN A 60 -19.30 -11.98 7.91
N VAL A 61 -18.15 -11.37 7.63
CA VAL A 61 -16.97 -11.37 8.50
C VAL A 61 -16.89 -10.04 9.24
N THR A 62 -16.90 -10.11 10.57
CA THR A 62 -16.73 -8.96 11.45
C THR A 62 -15.28 -8.89 11.91
N SER A 63 -14.59 -7.79 11.60
CA SER A 63 -13.16 -7.63 11.89
C SER A 63 -12.74 -6.17 12.04
N HIS A 64 -11.70 -5.95 12.83
CA HIS A 64 -10.98 -4.68 12.98
C HIS A 64 -9.81 -4.57 11.98
N GLY A 65 -9.48 -5.67 11.29
CA GLY A 65 -8.40 -5.73 10.30
C GLY A 65 -8.66 -4.85 9.08
N THR A 66 -7.59 -4.54 8.37
CA THR A 66 -7.66 -3.85 7.07
C THR A 66 -8.09 -4.80 5.96
N GLU A 67 -8.44 -4.22 4.82
CA GLU A 67 -8.82 -4.90 3.58
C GLU A 67 -7.93 -4.43 2.43
N ASP A 68 -8.00 -5.15 1.31
CA ASP A 68 -7.36 -4.75 0.06
C ASP A 68 -8.34 -4.02 -0.84
N VAL A 69 -8.05 -2.75 -1.15
CA VAL A 69 -8.84 -1.98 -2.11
C VAL A 69 -8.79 -2.59 -3.52
N SER A 70 -7.72 -3.32 -3.86
CA SER A 70 -7.56 -3.97 -5.16
C SER A 70 -6.53 -5.08 -5.13
N SER A 71 -6.79 -6.16 -5.85
CA SER A 71 -5.86 -7.27 -6.04
C SER A 71 -4.80 -7.02 -7.15
N LYS A 72 -4.69 -5.77 -7.66
CA LYS A 72 -3.76 -5.37 -8.74
C LYS A 72 -3.38 -3.90 -8.59
N ASN A 73 -2.22 -3.51 -9.10
CA ASN A 73 -1.73 -2.12 -9.10
C ASN A 73 -1.82 -1.46 -7.71
N TYR A 74 -1.49 -2.23 -6.68
CA TYR A 74 -1.57 -1.92 -5.25
C TYR A 74 -1.05 -0.52 -4.92
N ILE A 75 0.12 -0.15 -5.44
CA ILE A 75 0.74 1.15 -5.16
C ILE A 75 -0.09 2.29 -5.78
N SER A 76 -0.49 2.13 -7.04
CA SER A 76 -1.29 3.13 -7.73
C SER A 76 -2.66 3.30 -7.08
N ASN A 77 -3.30 2.20 -6.67
CA ASN A 77 -4.62 2.22 -6.07
C ASN A 77 -4.62 2.76 -4.64
N ALA A 78 -3.64 2.37 -3.81
CA ALA A 78 -3.45 2.95 -2.48
C ALA A 78 -3.22 4.47 -2.55
N ARG A 79 -2.46 4.94 -3.55
CA ARG A 79 -2.25 6.37 -3.78
C ARG A 79 -3.52 7.09 -4.19
N LYS A 80 -4.23 6.57 -5.20
CA LYS A 80 -5.51 7.14 -5.66
C LYS A 80 -6.53 7.19 -4.54
N LEU A 81 -6.54 6.18 -3.67
CA LEU A 81 -7.43 6.14 -2.51
C LEU A 81 -7.15 7.31 -1.57
N ALA A 82 -5.90 7.52 -1.14
CA ALA A 82 -5.65 8.65 -0.24
C ALA A 82 -5.77 10.00 -0.94
N GLU A 83 -5.35 10.15 -2.20
CA GLU A 83 -5.56 11.40 -2.95
C GLU A 83 -7.05 11.78 -3.01
N LYS A 84 -7.92 10.79 -3.21
CA LYS A 84 -9.37 10.98 -3.23
C LYS A 84 -9.90 11.45 -1.88
N TRP A 85 -9.48 10.80 -0.79
CA TRP A 85 -9.87 11.17 0.57
C TRP A 85 -9.33 12.53 1.00
N GLN A 86 -8.06 12.82 0.73
CA GLN A 86 -7.43 14.11 0.99
C GLN A 86 -8.10 15.25 0.22
N LYS A 87 -8.57 14.98 -0.99
CA LYS A 87 -9.25 15.99 -1.81
C LYS A 87 -10.63 16.35 -1.27
N ASN A 88 -11.40 15.38 -0.78
CA ASN A 88 -12.73 15.63 -0.23
C ASN A 88 -13.22 14.47 0.66
N GLU A 89 -12.78 14.48 1.91
CA GLU A 89 -13.13 13.48 2.93
C GLU A 89 -14.65 13.38 3.14
N ALA A 90 -15.33 14.51 3.34
CA ALA A 90 -16.78 14.53 3.57
C ALA A 90 -17.59 13.89 2.41
N SER A 91 -17.12 14.05 1.16
CA SER A 91 -17.75 13.37 0.01
C SER A 91 -17.51 11.86 0.03
N CYS A 92 -16.33 11.41 0.46
CA CYS A 92 -16.00 9.99 0.56
C CYS A 92 -16.79 9.33 1.70
N GLU A 93 -16.89 10.00 2.86
CA GLU A 93 -17.73 9.57 3.99
C GLU A 93 -19.20 9.46 3.61
N ALA A 94 -19.75 10.46 2.93
CA ALA A 94 -21.15 10.45 2.46
C ALA A 94 -21.44 9.29 1.50
N LYS A 95 -20.44 8.86 0.73
CA LYS A 95 -20.52 7.72 -0.19
C LYS A 95 -20.16 6.39 0.47
N LYS A 96 -19.80 6.38 1.76
CA LYS A 96 -19.32 5.21 2.51
C LYS A 96 -18.17 4.51 1.80
N GLU A 97 -17.25 5.29 1.24
CA GLU A 97 -16.06 4.72 0.63
C GLU A 97 -15.12 4.16 1.71
N MET A 98 -14.24 3.24 1.35
CA MET A 98 -13.23 2.73 2.28
C MET A 98 -12.21 3.84 2.58
N PRO A 99 -11.94 4.16 3.86
CA PRO A 99 -10.90 5.11 4.21
C PRO A 99 -9.49 4.54 4.02
N PRO A 100 -8.46 5.38 3.76
CA PRO A 100 -7.10 4.89 3.55
C PRO A 100 -6.53 4.09 4.72
N TYR A 101 -6.91 4.39 5.96
CA TYR A 101 -6.46 3.63 7.14
C TYR A 101 -7.06 2.22 7.21
N ARG A 102 -8.12 1.93 6.45
CA ARG A 102 -8.70 0.58 6.31
C ARG A 102 -8.06 -0.23 5.18
N ASN A 103 -7.18 0.37 4.38
CA ASN A 103 -6.51 -0.30 3.26
C ASN A 103 -5.10 -0.75 3.64
N ALA A 104 -4.81 -2.05 3.56
CA ALA A 104 -3.51 -2.62 3.95
C ALA A 104 -2.34 -1.99 3.19
N ASP A 105 -2.49 -1.83 1.87
CA ASP A 105 -1.48 -1.19 1.03
C ASP A 105 -1.18 0.25 1.42
N SER A 106 -2.20 1.02 1.81
CA SER A 106 -2.03 2.40 2.23
C SER A 106 -1.16 2.49 3.49
N ILE A 107 -1.37 1.59 4.46
CA ILE A 107 -0.57 1.53 5.69
C ILE A 107 0.87 1.13 5.36
N ALA A 108 1.05 0.05 4.61
CA ALA A 108 2.38 -0.45 4.26
C ALA A 108 3.21 0.57 3.45
N MET A 109 2.54 1.35 2.60
CA MET A 109 3.17 2.43 1.84
C MET A 109 3.49 3.67 2.69
N ALA A 110 2.62 4.02 3.64
CA ALA A 110 2.82 5.15 4.54
C ALA A 110 3.97 4.91 5.52
N ALA A 111 4.02 3.72 6.14
CA ALA A 111 5.01 3.37 7.16
C ALA A 111 6.47 3.40 6.66
N LEU A 112 6.68 3.15 5.37
CA LEU A 112 8.01 3.06 4.76
C LEU A 112 8.35 4.25 3.86
N GLY A 113 7.63 5.38 4.01
CA GLY A 113 7.99 6.66 3.39
C GLY A 113 7.84 6.73 1.86
N LYS A 114 7.32 5.69 1.20
CA LYS A 114 7.05 5.72 -0.25
C LYS A 114 5.85 6.59 -0.63
N TYR A 115 5.10 7.07 0.37
CA TYR A 115 4.09 8.11 0.17
C TYR A 115 4.70 9.46 -0.20
N GLU A 116 5.84 9.82 0.41
CA GLU A 116 6.42 11.16 0.32
C GLU A 116 7.36 11.36 -0.88
N SER A 117 7.88 10.28 -1.49
CA SER A 117 8.96 10.38 -2.49
C SER A 117 8.57 10.99 -3.85
N THR A 118 7.36 11.53 -3.99
CA THR A 118 6.91 12.24 -5.20
C THR A 118 6.17 13.55 -4.92
N GLN A 119 6.04 13.95 -3.65
CA GLN A 119 5.22 15.09 -3.28
C GLN A 119 5.84 15.84 -2.10
N ASN A 120 6.61 16.89 -2.41
CA ASN A 120 6.92 17.96 -1.47
C ASN A 120 5.60 18.60 -1.03
N PHE A 121 5.02 18.19 0.09
CA PHE A 121 3.91 18.90 0.72
C PHE A 121 4.21 19.11 2.19
N GLY A 122 4.13 20.39 2.59
CA GLY A 122 4.47 20.87 3.91
C GLY A 122 3.62 20.22 4.99
N TYR A 123 4.28 19.87 6.08
CA TYR A 123 3.69 19.55 7.37
C TYR A 123 2.61 20.58 7.74
N ILE A 124 1.37 20.14 7.88
CA ILE A 124 0.44 20.81 8.79
C ILE A 124 0.80 20.31 10.18
N LYS A 125 1.46 21.18 10.95
CA LYS A 125 1.67 20.98 12.39
C LYS A 125 0.30 20.95 13.07
N GLY A 126 0.01 19.87 13.79
CA GLY A 126 -0.91 19.90 14.93
C GLY A 126 -0.27 20.62 16.12
#